data_AF-A0A354GPH9-F1
#
_entry.id   AF-A0A354GPH9-F1
#
_cell.length_a   1.000
_cell.length_b   1.000
_cell.length_c   1.000
_cell.angle_alpha   90.00
_cell.angle_beta   90.00
_cell.angle_gamma   90.00
#
_symmetry.space_group_name_H-M   'P 1'
#
loop_
_entity.id
_entity.type
_entity.pdbx_description
1 polymer ?
#
loop_
_entity_poly.entity_id
_entity_poly.type
_entity_poly.pdbx_seq_one_letter_code
_entity_poly.pdbx_strand_id
1 'polypeptide(L)'
;MSKITKTLDRILRGNADANIRFGDLCALLQHLGFARRIRGDHHIFSRDGVAEILNLQPRGDKAKAYQVKQVRTVIVSYNLAGEPPAADDAGQATSEGEDEG
;
A
#
# COMPACT_ATOMS: atom_id res chain seq x y z
N MET A 1 -11.99 14.55 8.37
CA MET A 1 -10.89 13.64 7.96
C MET A 1 -11.28 12.91 6.69
N SER A 2 -10.38 12.87 5.70
CA SER A 2 -10.58 12.11 4.47
C SER A 2 -10.63 10.60 4.79
N LYS A 3 -11.15 9.80 3.84
CA LYS A 3 -11.19 8.34 3.98
C LYS A 3 -9.79 7.76 4.18
N ILE A 4 -8.79 8.30 3.50
CA ILE A 4 -7.38 7.91 3.63
C ILE A 4 -6.86 8.17 5.04
N THR A 5 -7.06 9.37 5.59
CA THR A 5 -6.62 9.71 6.96
C THR A 5 -7.26 8.79 8.00
N LYS A 6 -8.56 8.46 7.84
CA LYS A 6 -9.25 7.51 8.72
C LYS A 6 -8.66 6.10 8.63
N THR A 7 -8.33 5.63 7.43
CA THR A 7 -7.69 4.32 7.24
C THR A 7 -6.30 4.30 7.87
N LEU A 8 -5.49 5.34 7.66
CA LEU A 8 -4.17 5.48 8.25
C LEU A 8 -4.24 5.44 9.78
N ASP A 9 -5.11 6.25 10.40
CA ASP A 9 -5.31 6.26 11.86
C ASP A 9 -5.70 4.87 12.40
N ARG A 10 -6.64 4.18 11.75
CA ARG A 10 -7.03 2.81 12.15
C ARG A 10 -5.89 1.80 12.01
N ILE A 11 -5.08 1.92 10.96
CA ILE A 11 -3.92 1.06 10.77
C ILE A 11 -2.89 1.38 11.85
N LEU A 12 -2.56 2.63 12.14
CA LEU A 12 -1.56 2.97 13.16
C LEU A 12 -1.99 2.54 14.58
N ARG A 13 -3.28 2.59 14.90
CA ARG A 13 -3.80 2.22 16.24
C ARG A 13 -3.70 0.75 16.63
N GLY A 14 -3.51 -0.20 15.71
CA GLY A 14 -3.38 -1.61 16.11
C GLY A 14 -4.68 -2.40 16.23
N ASN A 15 -5.80 -1.75 16.54
CA ASN A 15 -6.97 -2.42 17.09
C ASN A 15 -7.98 -2.97 16.06
N ALA A 16 -7.78 -2.67 14.77
CA ALA A 16 -8.75 -2.97 13.71
C ALA A 16 -8.16 -3.77 12.53
N ASP A 17 -7.07 -4.51 12.74
CA ASP A 17 -6.36 -5.23 11.67
C ASP A 17 -7.27 -6.18 10.86
N ALA A 18 -8.21 -6.86 11.51
CA ALA A 18 -9.16 -7.75 10.84
C ALA A 18 -10.34 -7.02 10.16
N ASN A 19 -10.42 -5.69 10.26
CA ASN A 19 -11.56 -4.89 9.83
C ASN A 19 -11.17 -3.69 8.96
N ILE A 20 -10.18 -3.89 8.08
CA ILE A 20 -9.82 -2.95 7.02
C ILE A 20 -10.28 -3.49 5.68
N ARG A 21 -11.01 -2.68 4.89
CA ARG A 21 -11.38 -3.04 3.53
C ARG A 21 -10.12 -3.08 2.66
N PHE A 22 -10.01 -4.08 1.80
CA PHE A 22 -8.82 -4.25 0.96
C PHE A 22 -8.58 -3.06 0.03
N GLY A 23 -9.65 -2.52 -0.56
CA GLY A 23 -9.57 -1.32 -1.40
C GLY A 23 -9.09 -0.09 -0.63
N ASP A 24 -9.44 0.04 0.65
CA ASP A 24 -9.02 1.17 1.48
C ASP A 24 -7.51 1.07 1.81
N LEU A 25 -7.01 -0.14 2.04
CA LEU A 25 -5.58 -0.41 2.23
C LEU A 25 -4.78 -0.09 0.96
N CYS A 26 -5.28 -0.53 -0.20
CA CYS A 26 -4.65 -0.23 -1.50
C CYS A 26 -4.61 1.28 -1.77
N ALA A 27 -5.72 1.99 -1.54
CA ALA A 27 -5.80 3.43 -1.74
C ALA A 27 -4.85 4.20 -0.81
N LEU A 28 -4.70 3.74 0.44
CA LEU A 28 -3.71 4.30 1.35
C LEU A 28 -2.28 4.11 0.81
N LEU A 29 -1.90 2.91 0.39
CA LEU A 29 -0.54 2.66 -0.12
C LEU A 29 -0.24 3.50 -1.36
N GLN A 30 -1.18 3.63 -2.30
CA GLN A 30 -1.02 4.51 -3.46
C GLN A 30 -0.90 5.98 -3.05
N HIS A 31 -1.68 6.44 -2.07
CA HIS A 31 -1.55 7.79 -1.52
C HIS A 31 -0.18 8.01 -0.87
N LEU A 32 0.37 6.99 -0.22
CA LEU A 32 1.73 7.01 0.33
C LEU A 32 2.82 6.81 -0.75
N GLY A 33 2.51 6.93 -2.04
CA GLY A 33 3.51 6.86 -3.12
C GLY A 33 4.01 5.45 -3.45
N PHE A 34 3.33 4.38 -3.02
CA PHE A 34 3.66 3.04 -3.50
C PHE A 34 3.12 2.83 -4.91
N ALA A 35 4.00 2.39 -5.81
CA ALA A 35 3.63 1.83 -7.10
C ALA A 35 2.89 0.51 -6.89
N ARG A 36 1.85 0.27 -7.69
CA ARG A 36 1.02 -0.94 -7.61
C ARG A 36 1.11 -1.74 -8.90
N ARG A 37 1.45 -3.03 -8.77
CA ARG A 37 1.38 -4.01 -9.86
C ARG A 37 0.43 -5.14 -9.47
N ILE A 38 -0.36 -5.64 -10.41
CA ILE A 38 -1.33 -6.71 -10.19
C ILE A 38 -0.91 -7.95 -10.97
N ARG A 39 -0.95 -9.12 -10.34
CA ARG A 39 -0.74 -10.44 -10.98
C ARG A 39 -1.77 -11.42 -10.42
N GLY A 40 -2.79 -11.76 -11.20
CA GLY A 40 -3.95 -12.49 -10.69
C GLY A 40 -4.67 -11.68 -9.61
N ASP A 41 -4.92 -12.27 -8.44
CA ASP A 41 -5.51 -11.61 -7.28
C ASP A 41 -4.48 -11.01 -6.31
N HIS A 42 -3.18 -11.17 -6.62
CA HIS A 42 -2.09 -10.59 -5.86
C HIS A 42 -1.81 -9.15 -6.32
N HIS A 43 -1.77 -8.24 -5.34
CA HIS A 43 -1.46 -6.83 -5.50
C HIS A 43 -0.11 -6.56 -4.85
N ILE A 44 0.90 -6.31 -5.68
CA ILE A 44 2.26 -6.08 -5.28
C ILE A 44 2.48 -4.56 -5.19
N PHE A 45 3.01 -4.10 -4.07
CA PHE A 45 3.34 -2.70 -3.81
C PHE A 45 4.82 -2.54 -3.48
N SER A 46 5.45 -1.56 -4.11
CA SER A 46 6.84 -1.15 -3.88
C SER A 46 6.93 0.37 -3.91
N ARG A 47 7.92 0.94 -3.22
CA ARG A 47 8.17 2.38 -3.18
C ARG A 47 9.66 2.62 -3.07
N ASP A 48 10.18 3.62 -3.77
CA ASP A 48 11.58 4.02 -3.63
C ASP A 48 11.87 4.51 -2.21
N GLY A 49 13.03 4.10 -1.68
CA GLY A 49 13.38 4.33 -0.27
C GLY A 49 12.70 3.38 0.73
N VAL A 50 11.90 2.40 0.28
CA VAL A 50 11.33 1.32 1.11
C VAL A 50 11.81 -0.03 0.57
N ALA A 51 12.61 -0.77 1.34
CA ALA A 51 13.17 -2.03 0.89
C ALA A 51 12.12 -3.17 0.78
N GLU A 52 11.07 -3.11 1.60
CA GLU A 52 10.04 -4.14 1.69
C GLU A 52 9.05 -4.05 0.53
N ILE A 53 8.94 -5.17 -0.20
CA ILE A 53 7.90 -5.38 -1.19
C ILE A 53 6.68 -5.99 -0.50
N LEU A 54 5.54 -5.32 -0.59
CA LEU A 54 4.28 -5.78 0.00
C LEU A 54 3.48 -6.56 -1.05
N ASN A 55 3.28 -7.87 -0.85
CA ASN A 55 2.42 -8.69 -1.69
C ASN A 55 1.09 -8.98 -0.98
N LEU A 56 0.05 -8.24 -1.37
CA LEU A 56 -1.25 -8.24 -0.72
C LEU A 56 -2.28 -9.05 -1.51
N GLN A 57 -3.21 -9.70 -0.84
CA GLN A 57 -4.25 -10.50 -1.48
C GLN A 57 -5.57 -10.28 -0.72
N PRO A 58 -6.68 -9.98 -1.41
CA PRO A 58 -7.96 -9.80 -0.73
C PRO A 58 -8.45 -11.09 -0.07
N ARG A 59 -9.27 -10.94 0.98
CA ARG A 59 -10.14 -12.00 1.50
C ARG A 59 -11.58 -11.47 1.46
N GLY A 60 -12.27 -11.72 0.34
CA GLY A 60 -13.53 -11.04 0.05
C GLY A 60 -13.30 -9.54 -0.13
N ASP A 61 -14.03 -8.69 0.60
CA ASP A 61 -13.89 -7.24 0.56
C ASP A 61 -12.84 -6.69 1.55
N LYS A 62 -12.24 -7.55 2.38
CA LYS A 62 -11.29 -7.17 3.44
C LYS A 62 -9.85 -7.57 3.14
N ALA A 63 -8.92 -6.83 3.75
CA ALA A 63 -7.53 -7.24 3.84
C ALA A 63 -7.37 -8.32 4.91
N LYS A 64 -6.36 -9.18 4.76
CA LYS A 64 -6.00 -10.16 5.79
C LYS A 64 -5.32 -9.44 6.95
N ALA A 65 -5.66 -9.77 8.20
CA ALA A 65 -5.17 -9.04 9.38
C ALA A 65 -3.63 -8.97 9.46
N TYR A 66 -2.94 -10.06 9.10
CA TYR A 66 -1.47 -10.08 9.07
C TYR A 66 -0.89 -9.12 8.01
N GLN A 67 -1.57 -8.94 6.88
CA GLN A 67 -1.15 -8.00 5.83
C GLN A 67 -1.31 -6.56 6.30
N VAL A 68 -2.39 -6.26 7.05
CA VAL A 68 -2.56 -4.94 7.67
C VAL A 68 -1.45 -4.68 8.69
N LYS A 69 -1.10 -5.68 9.51
CA LYS A 69 0.04 -5.60 10.43
C LYS A 69 1.36 -5.37 9.71
N GLN A 70 1.62 -6.08 8.61
CA GLN A 70 2.82 -5.87 7.78
C GLN A 70 2.88 -4.44 7.22
N VAL A 71 1.77 -3.94 6.67
CA VAL A 71 1.67 -2.56 6.19
C VAL A 71 1.92 -1.55 7.30
N ARG A 72 1.35 -1.75 8.50
CA ARG A 72 1.66 -0.90 9.67
C ARG A 72 3.15 -0.88 9.97
N THR A 73 3.79 -2.05 10.02
CA THR A 73 5.22 -2.14 10.32
C THR A 73 6.04 -1.33 9.32
N VAL A 74 5.75 -1.45 8.02
CA VAL A 74 6.43 -0.65 6.98
C VAL A 74 6.19 0.84 7.18
N ILE A 75 4.94 1.27 7.41
CA ILE A 75 4.63 2.69 7.62
C ILE A 75 5.41 3.26 8.82
N VAL A 76 5.49 2.53 9.92
CA VAL A 76 6.19 2.97 11.14
C VAL A 76 7.70 2.96 10.94
N SER A 77 8.27 1.87 10.38
CA SER A 77 9.71 1.73 10.19
C SER A 77 10.32 2.81 9.29
N TYR A 78 9.56 3.27 8.30
CA TYR A 78 10.00 4.30 7.34
C TYR A 78 9.40 5.68 7.62
N ASN A 79 8.68 5.85 8.73
CA ASN A 79 8.03 7.11 9.11
C ASN A 79 7.13 7.70 8.01
N LEU A 80 6.35 6.85 7.33
CA LEU A 80 5.53 7.22 6.17
C LEU A 80 4.17 7.83 6.53
N ALA A 81 3.93 8.13 7.82
CA ALA A 81 2.69 8.74 8.28
C ALA A 81 2.63 10.27 8.06
N GLY A 82 3.74 10.89 7.62
CA GLY A 82 3.81 12.27 7.14
C GLY A 82 3.50 12.36 5.64
N GLU A 83 3.17 13.57 5.17
CA GLU A 83 2.65 13.92 3.84
C GLU A 83 3.20 13.10 2.66
N PRO A 84 2.39 12.78 1.62
CA PRO A 84 2.86 12.09 0.42
C PRO A 84 4.17 12.69 -0.11
N PRO A 85 5.08 11.87 -0.67
CA PRO A 85 6.31 12.38 -1.25
C PRO A 85 5.96 13.51 -2.22
N ALA A 86 6.66 14.65 -2.07
CA ALA A 86 6.54 15.77 -3.00
C ALA A 86 6.72 15.24 -4.43
N ALA A 87 5.93 15.78 -5.37
CA ALA A 87 5.77 15.27 -6.73
C ALA A 87 7.05 15.25 -7.59
N ASP A 88 8.20 15.60 -7.02
CA ASP A 88 9.46 15.86 -7.71
C ASP A 88 10.33 14.60 -7.88
N ASP A 89 9.95 13.47 -7.28
CA ASP A 89 10.69 12.20 -7.37
C ASP A 89 9.95 11.09 -8.15
N ALA A 90 8.99 11.48 -9.01
CA ALA A 90 8.35 10.56 -9.96
C ALA A 90 9.29 10.25 -11.14
N GLY A 91 10.44 9.63 -10.82
CA GLY A 91 11.35 8.99 -11.78
C GLY A 91 10.67 7.81 -12.46
N GLN A 92 9.96 8.10 -13.55
CA GLN A 92 9.77 7.29 -14.76
C GLN A 92 9.82 5.76 -14.58
N ALA A 93 8.64 5.13 -14.48
CA ALA A 93 8.47 3.71 -14.81
C ALA A 93 7.12 3.49 -15.53
N THR A 94 7.01 4.09 -16.72
CA THR A 94 6.20 3.51 -17.80
C THR A 94 7.11 2.57 -18.56
N SER A 95 6.94 1.27 -18.39
CA SER A 95 7.32 0.31 -19.42
C SER A 95 6.06 -0.46 -19.78
N GLU A 96 5.45 0.02 -20.86
CA GLU A 96 4.54 -0.72 -21.72
C GLU A 96 5.13 -2.10 -22.07
N GLY A 97 4.25 -3.04 -22.40
CA GLY A 97 4.63 -4.41 -22.68
C GLY A 97 5.44 -4.57 -23.95
N GLU A 98 6.21 -5.65 -23.98
CA GLU A 98 6.62 -6.31 -25.21
C GLU A 98 6.16 -7.78 -25.11
N ASP A 99 5.10 -8.03 -25.86
CA ASP A 99 4.79 -9.28 -26.55
C ASP A 99 6.00 -9.69 -27.40
N GLU A 100 6.50 -10.92 -27.28
CA GLU A 100 7.05 -11.75 -28.38
C GLU A 100 7.20 -13.22 -27.90
N GLY A 101 6.62 -14.16 -28.65
CA GLY A 101 6.93 -15.61 -28.56
C GLY A 101 5.74 -16.56 -28.69
#